data_AF-A0A094PE48-F1
#
_entry.id   AF-A0A094PE48-F1
#
_cell.length_a   1.000
_cell.length_b   1.000
_cell.length_c   1.000
_cell.angle_alpha   90.00
_cell.angle_beta   90.00
_cell.angle_gamma   90.00
#
_symmetry.space_group_name_H-M   'P 1'
#
loop_
_entity.id
_entity.type
_entity.pdbx_description
1 polymer ?
#
loop_
_entity_poly.entity_id
_entity_poly.type
_entity_poly.pdbx_seq_one_letter_code
_entity_poly.pdbx_strand_id
1 'polypeptide(L)'
;MAEAGFNRLKGNVDRIERAISTAKRSLNTNKKFAEGVDYSEELRAKSLRNYKLDQKELEKLQEDLKQANTVLKKFVAEERSKKGQEKAKLIEGKYAKLQEALGLQLDPTSAAAKKIKDDMDALVDDYKGALTSINKRAVNKIEARAELTKTKVPGFESGTSTGKKPSVVAGPKPEVKPGALTKTPLPNTGGKTKPGPGTPGATVETPAVTPGGGITDSQNAARLIAEGKAPTGVKTPLDTLLAKTEFWYDLPDYIFNLDTKLGELLVEAVAGGWDNEKFLAKAKLTPWWQKNADSVRTKIVNREKYNDLLKAGEDVKNTEYGMYLGKQVRSIKAQAKDLADVTLTDAQAQSIAQKIYDGNLEDDPLAINSLIVPFIGKTTSIVGNGLSTTGFGGQALQNYQTLQGIAKANGFALKDILPNVSAITAGGDLETAVLRGLADGSIDINRVAQDARMLAAQGQPQYVRGLLGQGYDLEAIYAPYRQTMASTLELDPNQIDLNDNTLRMAITDKGDMNLYDFKKALRQDNRWQYTGAAKEEVSNAALKVLQDFGFQG
;
A
#
# COMPACT_ATOMS: atom_id res chain seq x y z
N MET A 1 12.63 -28.86 1.18
CA MET A 1 13.90 -28.29 1.73
C MET A 1 13.82 -26.78 1.93
N ALA A 2 13.52 -25.98 0.89
CA ALA A 2 13.53 -24.50 0.95
C ALA A 2 12.80 -23.88 2.15
N GLU A 3 11.58 -24.36 2.45
CA GLU A 3 10.75 -23.90 3.58
C GLU A 3 11.45 -24.03 4.95
N ALA A 4 12.14 -25.15 5.19
CA ALA A 4 12.92 -25.36 6.42
C ALA A 4 14.12 -24.40 6.51
N GLY A 5 14.72 -24.05 5.38
CA GLY A 5 15.76 -23.02 5.29
C GLY A 5 15.22 -21.63 5.64
N PHE A 6 14.07 -21.25 5.06
CA PHE A 6 13.38 -20.00 5.34
C PHE A 6 13.00 -19.89 6.82
N ASN A 7 12.34 -20.91 7.37
CA ASN A 7 11.89 -20.92 8.77
C ASN A 7 13.07 -20.86 9.76
N ARG A 8 14.21 -21.51 9.45
CA ARG A 8 15.44 -21.41 10.23
C ARG A 8 16.05 -20.00 10.19
N LEU A 9 16.04 -19.34 9.04
CA LEU A 9 16.59 -17.98 8.89
C LEU A 9 15.68 -16.93 9.54
N LYS A 10 14.35 -17.04 9.36
CA LYS A 10 13.36 -16.18 10.05
C LYS A 10 13.46 -16.34 11.56
N GLY A 11 13.43 -17.57 12.08
CA GLY A 11 13.57 -17.85 13.51
C GLY A 11 14.88 -17.34 14.14
N ASN A 12 15.93 -17.10 13.34
CA ASN A 12 17.14 -16.42 13.80
C ASN A 12 16.95 -14.90 13.94
N VAL A 13 16.28 -14.26 12.97
CA VAL A 13 15.87 -12.83 13.06
C VAL A 13 14.98 -12.63 14.29
N ASP A 14 13.90 -13.41 14.41
CA ASP A 14 12.95 -13.36 15.53
C ASP A 14 13.63 -13.55 16.90
N ARG A 15 14.78 -14.27 16.95
CA ARG A 15 15.59 -14.47 18.17
C ARG A 15 16.44 -13.24 18.49
N ILE A 16 17.07 -12.62 17.50
CA ILE A 16 17.90 -11.42 17.69
C ILE A 16 17.02 -10.22 18.09
N GLU A 17 15.83 -10.06 17.51
CA GLU A 17 14.89 -9.00 17.88
C GLU A 17 14.40 -9.12 19.33
N ARG A 18 14.15 -10.35 19.80
CA ARG A 18 13.87 -10.62 21.22
C ARG A 18 15.06 -10.31 22.14
N ALA A 19 16.29 -10.59 21.71
CA ALA A 19 17.49 -10.20 22.45
C ALA A 19 17.61 -8.66 22.55
N ILE A 20 17.41 -7.93 21.44
CA ILE A 20 17.39 -6.45 21.40
C ILE A 20 16.33 -5.88 22.36
N SER A 21 15.13 -6.47 22.40
CA SER A 21 14.05 -6.06 23.31
C SER A 21 14.44 -6.26 24.79
N THR A 22 15.20 -7.30 25.12
CA THR A 22 15.72 -7.53 26.48
C THR A 22 16.88 -6.58 26.81
N ALA A 23 17.85 -6.41 25.90
CA ALA A 23 18.97 -5.48 26.08
C ALA A 23 18.49 -4.03 26.29
N LYS A 24 17.51 -3.55 25.52
CA LYS A 24 16.88 -2.22 25.71
C LYS A 24 16.24 -2.06 27.09
N ARG A 25 15.62 -3.12 27.64
CA ARG A 25 15.02 -3.09 28.98
C ARG A 25 16.08 -3.08 30.09
N SER A 26 17.17 -3.84 29.93
CA SER A 26 18.34 -3.76 30.82
C SER A 26 18.94 -2.36 30.81
N LEU A 27 19.22 -1.82 29.61
CA LEU A 27 19.81 -0.50 29.39
C LEU A 27 18.99 0.62 30.06
N ASN A 28 17.68 0.66 29.86
CA ASN A 28 16.81 1.67 30.49
C ASN A 28 16.80 1.53 32.03
N THR A 29 16.86 0.31 32.54
CA THR A 29 16.89 0.03 34.00
C THR A 29 18.21 0.47 34.61
N ASN A 30 19.34 0.09 34.01
CA ASN A 30 20.67 0.49 34.45
C ASN A 30 20.92 2.00 34.29
N LYS A 31 20.33 2.64 33.27
CA LYS A 31 20.33 4.10 33.13
C LYS A 31 19.67 4.77 34.33
N LYS A 32 18.43 4.39 34.67
CA LYS A 32 17.69 4.94 35.82
C LYS A 32 18.49 4.81 37.12
N PHE A 33 19.10 3.66 37.38
CA PHE A 33 19.89 3.44 38.60
C PHE A 33 21.25 4.16 38.60
N ALA A 34 21.83 4.52 37.46
CA ALA A 34 23.04 5.34 37.39
C ALA A 34 22.75 6.85 37.60
N GLU A 35 21.66 7.33 37.01
CA GLU A 35 21.29 8.76 36.99
C GLU A 35 20.54 9.21 38.25
N GLY A 36 19.78 8.32 38.90
CA GLY A 36 19.01 8.65 40.11
C GLY A 36 19.87 9.10 41.29
N VAL A 37 19.51 10.24 41.89
CA VAL A 37 20.23 10.85 43.02
C VAL A 37 19.98 10.15 44.37
N ASP A 38 18.85 9.46 44.52
CA ASP A 38 18.45 8.78 45.75
C ASP A 38 19.13 7.40 45.95
N TYR A 39 20.00 7.00 45.01
CA TYR A 39 20.69 5.70 45.02
C TYR A 39 22.13 5.81 45.53
N SER A 40 22.59 4.78 46.25
CA SER A 40 23.96 4.75 46.78
C SER A 40 25.01 4.82 45.66
N GLU A 41 26.15 5.44 45.96
CA GLU A 41 27.23 5.63 44.98
C GLU A 41 27.72 4.30 44.38
N GLU A 42 27.80 3.24 45.20
CA GLU A 42 28.13 1.88 44.73
C GLU A 42 27.11 1.34 43.72
N LEU A 43 25.81 1.49 43.99
CA LEU A 43 24.74 1.05 43.09
C LEU A 43 24.80 1.85 41.77
N ARG A 44 24.95 3.17 41.86
CA ARG A 44 25.10 4.06 40.69
C ARG A 44 26.32 3.69 39.85
N ALA A 45 27.46 3.45 40.48
CA ALA A 45 28.70 3.04 39.81
C ALA A 45 28.59 1.65 39.16
N LYS A 46 27.90 0.70 39.81
CA LYS A 46 27.61 -0.64 39.27
C LYS A 46 26.68 -0.56 38.06
N SER A 47 25.58 0.18 38.18
CA SER A 47 24.62 0.38 37.09
C SER A 47 25.21 1.16 35.91
N LEU A 48 26.11 2.12 36.14
CA LEU A 48 26.84 2.81 35.06
C LEU A 48 27.80 1.88 34.29
N ARG A 49 28.38 0.86 34.94
CA ARG A 49 29.18 -0.18 34.25
C ARG A 49 28.26 -1.06 33.41
N ASN A 50 27.15 -1.52 33.98
CA ASN A 50 26.17 -2.36 33.28
C ASN A 50 25.55 -1.64 32.07
N TYR A 51 25.16 -0.37 32.21
CA TYR A 51 24.66 0.46 31.11
C TYR A 51 25.63 0.51 29.91
N LYS A 52 26.93 0.64 30.18
CA LYS A 52 27.99 0.64 29.14
C LYS A 52 28.25 -0.75 28.54
N LEU A 53 27.83 -1.83 29.18
CA LEU A 53 27.84 -3.19 28.64
C LEU A 53 26.59 -3.43 27.79
N ASP A 54 25.40 -3.13 28.32
CA ASP A 54 24.11 -3.21 27.61
C ASP A 54 24.14 -2.41 26.30
N GLN A 55 24.77 -1.23 26.30
CA GLN A 55 24.92 -0.40 25.11
C GLN A 55 25.75 -1.10 24.02
N LYS A 56 26.89 -1.69 24.37
CA LYS A 56 27.74 -2.43 23.42
C LYS A 56 27.07 -3.71 22.93
N GLU A 57 26.32 -4.39 23.79
CA GLU A 57 25.53 -5.56 23.39
C GLU A 57 24.40 -5.17 22.43
N LEU A 58 23.71 -4.06 22.69
CA LEU A 58 22.67 -3.52 21.81
C LEU A 58 23.23 -3.12 20.44
N GLU A 59 24.37 -2.41 20.40
CA GLU A 59 25.08 -2.06 19.16
C GLU A 59 25.45 -3.32 18.35
N LYS A 60 26.01 -4.35 19.00
CA LYS A 60 26.32 -5.63 18.36
C LYS A 60 25.07 -6.33 17.82
N LEU A 61 24.03 -6.47 18.64
CA LEU A 61 22.80 -7.16 18.25
C LEU A 61 22.09 -6.47 17.07
N GLN A 62 22.20 -5.14 16.93
CA GLN A 62 21.68 -4.40 15.78
C GLN A 62 22.44 -4.74 14.48
N GLU A 63 23.76 -4.91 14.54
CA GLU A 63 24.55 -5.36 13.39
C GLU A 63 24.27 -6.85 13.08
N ASP A 64 24.18 -7.72 14.08
CA ASP A 64 23.78 -9.12 13.92
C ASP A 64 22.38 -9.23 13.25
N LEU A 65 21.42 -8.36 13.63
CA LEU A 65 20.08 -8.28 13.03
C LEU A 65 20.13 -7.87 11.55
N LYS A 66 20.93 -6.85 11.23
CA LYS A 66 21.16 -6.34 9.87
C LYS A 66 21.79 -7.40 8.97
N GLN A 67 22.74 -8.18 9.49
CA GLN A 67 23.34 -9.31 8.78
C GLN A 67 22.35 -10.46 8.58
N ALA A 68 21.61 -10.86 9.63
CA ALA A 68 20.58 -11.90 9.53
C ALA A 68 19.49 -11.54 8.50
N ASN A 69 19.00 -10.30 8.49
CA ASN A 69 18.07 -9.81 7.49
C ASN A 69 18.67 -9.78 6.07
N THR A 70 19.96 -9.49 5.93
CA THR A 70 20.65 -9.54 4.63
C THR A 70 20.74 -10.97 4.09
N VAL A 71 21.01 -11.96 4.95
CA VAL A 71 21.02 -13.38 4.56
C VAL A 71 19.61 -13.86 4.19
N LEU A 72 18.58 -13.51 4.98
CA LEU A 72 17.19 -13.86 4.69
C LEU A 72 16.73 -13.28 3.34
N LYS A 73 17.04 -12.01 3.05
CA LYS A 73 16.71 -11.37 1.77
C LYS A 73 17.42 -12.04 0.57
N LYS A 74 18.69 -12.44 0.71
CA LYS A 74 19.42 -13.22 -0.31
C LYS A 74 18.75 -14.57 -0.57
N PHE A 75 18.47 -15.33 0.49
CA PHE A 75 17.81 -16.65 0.40
C PHE A 75 16.46 -16.58 -0.33
N VAL A 76 15.59 -15.63 0.04
CA VAL A 76 14.29 -15.44 -0.64
C VAL A 76 14.46 -15.06 -2.12
N ALA A 77 15.44 -14.22 -2.45
CA ALA A 77 15.74 -13.85 -3.84
C ALA A 77 16.36 -15.00 -4.68
N GLU A 78 17.03 -15.95 -4.03
CA GLU A 78 17.58 -17.15 -4.67
C GLU A 78 16.51 -18.23 -4.89
N GLU A 79 15.68 -18.53 -3.89
CA GLU A 79 14.55 -19.47 -4.04
C GLU A 79 13.52 -18.97 -5.06
N ARG A 80 13.24 -17.65 -5.10
CA ARG A 80 12.39 -17.05 -6.15
C ARG A 80 13.02 -17.19 -7.55
N SER A 81 14.35 -17.11 -7.66
CA SER A 81 15.06 -17.30 -8.93
C SER A 81 15.00 -18.77 -9.38
N LYS A 82 15.20 -19.73 -8.48
CA LYS A 82 15.06 -21.18 -8.74
C LYS A 82 13.66 -21.55 -9.24
N LYS A 83 12.61 -21.16 -8.51
CA LYS A 83 11.22 -21.36 -8.95
C LYS A 83 10.94 -20.69 -10.31
N GLY A 84 11.58 -19.55 -10.57
CA GLY A 84 11.57 -18.90 -11.88
C GLY A 84 12.18 -19.78 -12.98
N GLN A 85 13.35 -20.37 -12.75
CA GLN A 85 14.02 -21.28 -13.69
C GLN A 85 13.21 -22.56 -13.97
N GLU A 86 12.57 -23.13 -12.95
CA GLU A 86 11.67 -24.28 -13.10
C GLU A 86 10.44 -23.93 -13.95
N LYS A 87 9.80 -22.78 -13.69
CA LYS A 87 8.66 -22.30 -14.49
C LYS A 87 9.08 -21.98 -15.93
N ALA A 88 10.25 -21.36 -16.14
CA ALA A 88 10.80 -21.04 -17.46
C ALA A 88 10.93 -22.30 -18.34
N LYS A 89 11.62 -23.34 -17.84
CA LYS A 89 11.77 -24.64 -18.52
C LYS A 89 10.44 -25.31 -18.85
N LEU A 90 9.46 -25.24 -17.94
CA LEU A 90 8.12 -25.78 -18.19
C LEU A 90 7.39 -25.02 -19.30
N ILE A 91 7.56 -23.70 -19.39
CA ILE A 91 6.96 -22.87 -20.43
C ILE A 91 7.66 -23.08 -21.78
N GLU A 92 8.99 -23.15 -21.82
CA GLU A 92 9.77 -23.51 -23.01
C GLU A 92 9.27 -24.82 -23.63
N GLY A 93 9.11 -25.87 -22.80
CA GLY A 93 8.59 -27.16 -23.23
C GLY A 93 7.12 -27.17 -23.68
N LYS A 94 6.30 -26.24 -23.19
CA LYS A 94 4.93 -26.02 -23.70
C LYS A 94 4.93 -25.23 -25.02
N TYR A 95 5.76 -24.20 -25.12
CA TYR A 95 5.87 -23.31 -26.27
C TYR A 95 6.36 -24.06 -27.51
N ALA A 96 7.38 -24.92 -27.35
CA ALA A 96 7.86 -25.79 -28.42
C ALA A 96 6.77 -26.71 -29.00
N LYS A 97 5.93 -27.31 -28.13
CA LYS A 97 4.81 -28.18 -28.56
C LYS A 97 3.70 -27.41 -29.28
N LEU A 98 3.41 -26.17 -28.88
CA LEU A 98 2.47 -25.32 -29.61
C LEU A 98 3.05 -24.85 -30.95
N GLN A 99 4.35 -24.56 -31.02
CA GLN A 99 5.03 -24.22 -32.27
C GLN A 99 5.02 -25.39 -33.27
N GLU A 100 5.21 -26.62 -32.79
CA GLU A 100 5.05 -27.86 -33.57
C GLU A 100 3.60 -28.04 -34.03
N ALA A 101 2.62 -27.95 -33.12
CA ALA A 101 1.20 -28.06 -33.44
C ALA A 101 0.70 -26.97 -34.42
N LEU A 102 1.34 -25.79 -34.42
CA LEU A 102 1.09 -24.71 -35.38
C LEU A 102 1.67 -25.04 -36.76
N GLY A 103 2.87 -25.63 -36.81
CA GLY A 103 3.50 -26.09 -38.05
C GLY A 103 2.73 -27.22 -38.74
N LEU A 104 1.91 -27.96 -37.99
CA LEU A 104 0.99 -28.98 -38.52
C LEU A 104 -0.35 -28.43 -39.03
N GLN A 105 -0.62 -27.13 -38.91
CA GLN A 105 -1.86 -26.52 -39.43
C GLN A 105 -1.75 -26.23 -40.94
N LEU A 106 -2.53 -26.97 -41.75
CA LEU A 106 -2.62 -26.77 -43.20
C LEU A 106 -3.17 -25.39 -43.59
N ASP A 107 -4.05 -24.82 -42.79
CA ASP A 107 -4.56 -23.45 -42.93
C ASP A 107 -4.06 -22.57 -41.77
N PRO A 108 -3.15 -21.60 -42.02
CA PRO A 108 -2.62 -20.69 -41.00
C PRO A 108 -3.62 -19.61 -40.55
N THR A 109 -4.76 -19.47 -41.22
CA THR A 109 -5.86 -18.55 -40.88
C THR A 109 -6.99 -19.22 -40.09
N SER A 110 -7.00 -20.55 -40.02
CA SER A 110 -8.01 -21.35 -39.32
C SER A 110 -8.18 -20.95 -37.84
N ALA A 111 -9.38 -21.20 -37.30
CA ALA A 111 -9.66 -20.97 -35.87
C ALA A 111 -8.71 -21.76 -34.95
N ALA A 112 -8.26 -22.95 -35.37
CA ALA A 112 -7.25 -23.73 -34.66
C ALA A 112 -5.87 -23.06 -34.69
N ALA A 113 -5.37 -22.66 -35.87
CA ALA A 113 -4.11 -21.93 -35.99
C ALA A 113 -4.13 -20.58 -35.24
N LYS A 114 -5.28 -19.89 -35.19
CA LYS A 114 -5.47 -18.70 -34.36
C LYS A 114 -5.37 -19.03 -32.88
N LYS A 115 -6.13 -20.01 -32.38
CA LYS A 115 -6.10 -20.40 -30.95
C LYS A 115 -4.70 -20.80 -30.50
N ILE A 116 -3.95 -21.53 -31.33
CA ILE A 116 -2.58 -21.93 -31.00
C ILE A 116 -1.65 -20.69 -30.88
N LYS A 117 -1.81 -19.68 -31.74
CA LYS A 117 -1.09 -18.40 -31.62
C LYS A 117 -1.48 -17.65 -30.34
N ASP A 118 -2.77 -17.60 -30.00
CA ASP A 118 -3.27 -16.96 -28.77
C ASP A 118 -2.73 -17.68 -27.50
N ASP A 119 -2.71 -19.02 -27.50
CA ASP A 119 -2.12 -19.85 -26.44
C ASP A 119 -0.60 -19.62 -26.31
N MET A 120 0.13 -19.50 -27.42
CA MET A 120 1.56 -19.16 -27.44
C MET A 120 1.81 -17.74 -26.90
N ASP A 121 0.93 -16.78 -27.19
CA ASP A 121 1.06 -15.40 -26.72
C ASP A 121 0.77 -15.23 -25.22
N ALA A 122 -0.06 -16.10 -24.65
CA ALA A 122 -0.23 -16.23 -23.20
C ALA A 122 1.03 -16.79 -22.53
N LEU A 123 1.65 -17.85 -23.11
CA LEU A 123 2.92 -18.39 -22.61
C LEU A 123 4.06 -17.37 -22.61
N VAL A 124 4.09 -16.44 -23.58
CA VAL A 124 5.09 -15.35 -23.61
C VAL A 124 4.96 -14.41 -22.38
N ASP A 125 3.75 -14.05 -21.97
CA ASP A 125 3.54 -13.23 -20.77
C ASP A 125 3.81 -14.03 -19.48
N ASP A 126 3.50 -15.33 -19.49
CA ASP A 126 3.78 -16.23 -18.37
C ASP A 126 5.31 -16.44 -18.17
N TYR A 127 6.08 -16.42 -19.27
CA TYR A 127 7.54 -16.52 -19.32
C TYR A 127 8.22 -15.20 -18.95
N LYS A 128 7.68 -14.06 -19.39
CA LYS A 128 8.07 -12.72 -18.91
C LYS A 128 8.04 -12.64 -17.38
N GLY A 129 7.03 -13.23 -16.73
CA GLY A 129 6.95 -13.34 -15.27
C GLY A 129 8.02 -14.26 -14.65
N ALA A 130 8.37 -15.35 -15.34
CA ALA A 130 9.46 -16.25 -14.94
C ALA A 130 10.83 -15.54 -15.04
N LEU A 131 11.16 -14.98 -16.20
CA LEU A 131 12.39 -14.22 -16.45
C LEU A 131 12.53 -13.02 -15.49
N THR A 132 11.45 -12.31 -15.18
CA THR A 132 11.46 -11.21 -14.18
C THR A 132 11.90 -11.71 -12.80
N SER A 133 11.50 -12.93 -12.43
CA SER A 133 11.90 -13.56 -11.16
C SER A 133 13.31 -14.16 -11.19
N ILE A 134 13.79 -14.60 -12.36
CA ILE A 134 15.17 -15.08 -12.56
C ILE A 134 16.17 -13.90 -12.53
N ASN A 135 15.94 -12.91 -13.40
CA ASN A 135 16.85 -11.81 -13.70
C ASN A 135 16.80 -10.66 -12.68
N LYS A 136 15.89 -10.74 -11.69
CA LYS A 136 15.73 -9.77 -10.59
C LYS A 136 15.49 -8.32 -11.07
N ARG A 137 14.98 -8.17 -12.31
CA ARG A 137 14.60 -6.91 -12.98
C ARG A 137 13.30 -7.14 -13.75
N ALA A 138 12.54 -6.08 -14.02
CA ALA A 138 11.39 -6.18 -14.93
C ALA A 138 11.86 -6.55 -16.35
N VAL A 139 11.26 -7.60 -16.92
CA VAL A 139 11.49 -8.05 -18.30
C VAL A 139 10.29 -7.65 -19.16
N ASN A 140 10.53 -7.25 -20.40
CA ASN A 140 9.47 -6.81 -21.32
C ASN A 140 8.98 -7.97 -22.23
N LYS A 141 7.79 -7.81 -22.86
CA LYS A 141 7.18 -8.89 -23.67
C LYS A 141 8.01 -9.25 -24.93
N ILE A 142 8.75 -8.29 -25.49
CA ILE A 142 9.59 -8.49 -26.67
C ILE A 142 10.83 -9.30 -26.30
N GLU A 143 11.50 -8.95 -25.20
CA GLU A 143 12.62 -9.67 -24.60
C GLU A 143 12.24 -11.13 -24.27
N ALA A 144 11.09 -11.33 -23.62
CA ALA A 144 10.57 -12.66 -23.30
C ALA A 144 10.23 -13.50 -24.55
N ARG A 145 9.56 -12.92 -25.57
CA ARG A 145 9.32 -13.62 -26.85
C ARG A 145 10.63 -13.96 -27.54
N ALA A 146 11.57 -13.02 -27.58
CA ALA A 146 12.86 -13.18 -28.24
C ALA A 146 13.78 -14.20 -27.55
N GLU A 147 13.48 -14.67 -26.34
CA GLU A 147 14.15 -15.83 -25.75
C GLU A 147 13.40 -17.14 -26.04
N LEU A 148 12.06 -17.19 -25.91
CA LEU A 148 11.27 -18.37 -26.28
C LEU A 148 11.45 -18.78 -27.76
N THR A 149 11.63 -17.82 -28.67
CA THR A 149 11.87 -18.13 -30.10
C THR A 149 13.32 -18.50 -30.42
N LYS A 150 14.24 -18.49 -29.44
CA LYS A 150 15.61 -19.02 -29.60
C LYS A 150 15.73 -20.48 -29.18
N THR A 151 14.76 -21.03 -28.45
CA THR A 151 14.81 -22.40 -27.92
C THR A 151 14.66 -23.41 -29.05
N LYS A 152 15.81 -23.86 -29.60
CA LYS A 152 15.89 -24.77 -30.73
C LYS A 152 15.29 -26.14 -30.36
N VAL A 153 14.28 -26.59 -31.11
CA VAL A 153 13.64 -27.90 -30.92
C VAL A 153 14.67 -29.03 -31.10
N PRO A 154 14.79 -29.99 -30.18
CA PRO A 154 15.65 -31.15 -30.37
C PRO A 154 15.05 -32.15 -31.37
N GLY A 155 15.72 -32.34 -32.50
CA GLY A 155 15.58 -33.56 -33.31
C GLY A 155 14.49 -33.57 -34.39
N PHE A 156 14.69 -32.82 -35.48
CA PHE A 156 14.53 -33.38 -36.82
C PHE A 156 15.48 -32.69 -37.79
N GLU A 157 16.23 -33.45 -38.59
CA GLU A 157 17.16 -32.91 -39.59
C GLU A 157 16.53 -32.93 -40.99
N SER A 158 16.66 -31.84 -41.73
CA SER A 158 16.44 -31.80 -43.18
C SER A 158 17.05 -30.53 -43.79
N GLY A 159 17.69 -30.67 -44.96
CA GLY A 159 17.94 -29.57 -45.89
C GLY A 159 19.09 -28.60 -45.56
N THR A 160 20.32 -28.96 -45.91
CA THR A 160 21.39 -27.98 -46.12
C THR A 160 21.10 -27.09 -47.34
N SER A 161 21.26 -25.77 -47.20
CA SER A 161 21.52 -24.88 -48.34
C SER A 161 22.44 -23.73 -47.92
N THR A 162 23.31 -23.31 -48.83
CA THR A 162 24.39 -22.34 -48.58
C THR A 162 24.02 -20.96 -49.13
N GLY A 163 23.81 -19.98 -48.23
CA GLY A 163 23.47 -18.59 -48.58
C GLY A 163 24.62 -17.62 -48.31
N LYS A 164 25.07 -16.87 -49.32
CA LYS A 164 26.23 -15.96 -49.25
C LYS A 164 25.97 -14.71 -48.39
N LYS A 165 26.97 -14.33 -47.59
CA LYS A 165 27.15 -12.98 -47.01
C LYS A 165 27.64 -11.98 -48.08
N PRO A 166 27.06 -10.78 -48.20
CA PRO A 166 27.71 -9.61 -48.81
C PRO A 166 28.50 -8.80 -47.76
N SER A 167 29.52 -8.06 -48.19
CA SER A 167 30.34 -7.20 -47.33
C SER A 167 30.87 -6.00 -48.11
N VAL A 168 30.62 -4.79 -47.62
CA VAL A 168 31.14 -3.51 -48.15
C VAL A 168 31.49 -2.65 -46.92
N VAL A 169 32.76 -2.67 -46.47
CA VAL A 169 33.82 -1.66 -46.73
C VAL A 169 33.64 -0.38 -45.89
N ALA A 170 34.76 0.16 -45.37
CA ALA A 170 34.76 1.19 -44.33
C ALA A 170 35.85 2.27 -44.53
N GLY A 171 35.61 3.44 -43.92
CA GLY A 171 36.60 4.50 -43.66
C GLY A 171 36.26 5.87 -44.27
N PRO A 172 36.86 6.98 -43.80
CA PRO A 172 37.73 7.15 -42.63
C PRO A 172 37.22 8.22 -41.60
N LYS A 173 38.02 8.44 -40.54
CA LYS A 173 37.78 9.35 -39.39
C LYS A 173 38.53 10.69 -39.55
N PRO A 174 37.97 11.82 -39.06
CA PRO A 174 38.70 12.74 -38.17
C PRO A 174 37.91 13.00 -36.85
N GLU A 175 38.48 13.18 -35.65
CA GLU A 175 39.57 14.06 -35.14
C GLU A 175 39.12 15.52 -34.87
N VAL A 176 39.70 16.19 -33.85
CA VAL A 176 39.00 17.25 -33.06
C VAL A 176 39.86 18.49 -32.73
N LYS A 177 39.21 19.67 -32.69
CA LYS A 177 39.65 21.00 -32.15
C LYS A 177 40.73 21.78 -32.94
N PRO A 178 40.93 23.12 -32.71
CA PRO A 178 40.11 24.12 -31.97
C PRO A 178 39.85 25.46 -32.74
N GLY A 179 38.99 26.37 -32.22
CA GLY A 179 39.15 27.83 -32.46
C GLY A 179 37.93 28.76 -32.65
N ALA A 180 37.60 29.54 -31.61
CA ALA A 180 37.36 31.01 -31.60
C ALA A 180 36.36 31.77 -32.55
N LEU A 181 35.40 32.48 -31.92
CA LEU A 181 34.81 33.82 -32.28
C LEU A 181 33.93 33.93 -33.57
N THR A 182 32.91 34.79 -33.74
CA THR A 182 32.22 35.80 -32.88
C THR A 182 30.82 36.21 -33.44
N LYS A 183 30.01 36.87 -32.58
CA LYS A 183 28.94 37.88 -32.87
C LYS A 183 27.53 37.46 -33.36
N THR A 184 26.55 37.93 -32.59
CA THR A 184 25.12 38.25 -32.84
C THR A 184 24.93 39.42 -33.85
N PRO A 185 23.71 39.82 -34.32
CA PRO A 185 22.42 39.84 -33.61
C PRO A 185 21.11 39.50 -34.39
N LEU A 186 19.98 39.59 -33.67
CA LEU A 186 18.60 39.68 -34.18
C LEU A 186 18.37 40.94 -35.05
N PRO A 187 17.26 40.98 -35.83
CA PRO A 187 16.12 41.80 -35.38
C PRO A 187 14.73 41.14 -35.50
N ASN A 188 13.75 41.77 -34.86
CA ASN A 188 12.31 41.42 -34.83
C ASN A 188 11.49 42.67 -35.25
N THR A 189 10.42 42.50 -36.02
CA THR A 189 9.34 43.51 -36.23
C THR A 189 8.06 42.86 -36.79
N GLY A 190 6.90 43.49 -36.57
CA GLY A 190 5.61 43.09 -37.18
C GLY A 190 4.53 44.18 -37.06
N GLY A 191 3.39 44.04 -37.76
CA GLY A 191 2.31 45.05 -37.69
C GLY A 191 1.03 44.82 -38.53
N LYS A 192 -0.07 44.50 -37.82
CA LYS A 192 -1.50 44.92 -37.98
C LYS A 192 -2.10 45.25 -39.38
N THR A 193 -3.29 44.68 -39.70
CA THR A 193 -4.59 45.37 -40.00
C THR A 193 -5.75 44.39 -40.34
N LYS A 194 -7.03 44.85 -40.34
CA LYS A 194 -8.33 44.09 -40.48
C LYS A 194 -9.49 45.13 -40.61
N PRO A 195 -10.54 45.03 -41.50
CA PRO A 195 -11.81 44.30 -41.18
C PRO A 195 -12.86 43.93 -42.30
N GLY A 196 -13.23 42.64 -42.42
CA GLY A 196 -14.57 42.15 -42.84
C GLY A 196 -15.03 42.36 -44.30
N PRO A 197 -16.27 41.93 -44.67
CA PRO A 197 -17.27 41.10 -43.95
C PRO A 197 -16.96 39.57 -44.11
N GLY A 198 -17.84 38.56 -43.93
CA GLY A 198 -19.29 38.47 -43.65
C GLY A 198 -19.76 37.04 -43.25
N THR A 199 -21.04 36.69 -43.45
CA THR A 199 -21.71 35.42 -43.05
C THR A 199 -22.84 35.02 -44.04
N PRO A 200 -23.53 33.84 -43.95
CA PRO A 200 -23.44 32.72 -42.97
C PRO A 200 -23.40 31.27 -43.53
N GLY A 201 -23.12 30.29 -42.66
CA GLY A 201 -23.97 29.08 -42.57
C GLY A 201 -23.43 27.72 -43.06
N ALA A 202 -22.71 26.99 -42.19
CA ALA A 202 -22.66 25.52 -42.20
C ALA A 202 -22.24 25.00 -40.81
N THR A 203 -22.93 24.01 -40.25
CA THR A 203 -22.56 23.38 -38.97
C THR A 203 -21.44 22.37 -39.20
N VAL A 204 -20.36 22.45 -38.42
CA VAL A 204 -19.25 21.48 -38.45
C VAL A 204 -19.09 20.86 -37.08
N GLU A 205 -19.25 19.54 -36.99
CA GLU A 205 -18.93 18.78 -35.79
C GLU A 205 -17.41 18.63 -35.65
N THR A 206 -16.83 19.23 -34.61
CA THR A 206 -15.43 18.97 -34.25
C THR A 206 -15.32 17.69 -33.41
N PRO A 207 -14.55 16.67 -33.83
CA PRO A 207 -14.33 15.48 -33.01
C PRO A 207 -13.53 15.84 -31.76
N ALA A 208 -14.05 15.46 -30.58
CA ALA A 208 -13.39 15.73 -29.31
C ALA A 208 -12.12 14.88 -29.15
N VAL A 209 -10.99 15.52 -28.86
CA VAL A 209 -9.76 14.84 -28.47
C VAL A 209 -9.85 14.47 -26.98
N THR A 210 -9.75 13.18 -26.67
CA THR A 210 -9.73 12.66 -25.31
C THR A 210 -8.29 12.42 -24.84
N PRO A 211 -7.74 13.18 -23.88
CA PRO A 211 -6.47 12.84 -23.23
C PRO A 211 -6.67 11.63 -22.32
N GLY A 212 -5.80 10.62 -22.45
CA GLY A 212 -5.88 9.40 -21.65
C GLY A 212 -5.42 9.61 -20.20
N GLY A 213 -6.29 9.33 -19.24
CA GLY A 213 -5.98 9.18 -17.82
C GLY A 213 -6.78 8.00 -17.25
N GLY A 214 -6.19 7.24 -16.31
CA GLY A 214 -6.85 6.07 -15.73
C GLY A 214 -8.05 6.45 -14.88
N ILE A 215 -9.23 5.91 -15.19
CA ILE A 215 -10.50 6.14 -14.49
C ILE A 215 -10.79 4.97 -13.56
N THR A 216 -11.17 5.24 -12.31
CA THR A 216 -11.56 4.22 -11.32
C THR A 216 -13.03 3.82 -11.46
N ASP A 217 -13.35 2.58 -11.05
CA ASP A 217 -14.57 1.88 -11.45
C ASP A 217 -15.88 2.59 -11.09
N SER A 218 -15.90 3.37 -10.01
CA SER A 218 -17.07 4.17 -9.59
C SER A 218 -17.56 5.17 -10.65
N GLN A 219 -16.70 5.64 -11.57
CA GLN A 219 -17.10 6.56 -12.63
C GLN A 219 -17.66 5.85 -13.89
N ASN A 220 -17.37 4.55 -14.09
CA ASN A 220 -18.01 3.78 -15.15
C ASN A 220 -19.50 3.57 -14.86
N ALA A 221 -19.87 3.39 -13.59
CA ALA A 221 -21.27 3.35 -13.17
C ALA A 221 -22.03 4.65 -13.53
N ALA A 222 -21.41 5.82 -13.32
CA ALA A 222 -22.01 7.11 -13.63
C ALA A 222 -22.25 7.31 -15.14
N ARG A 223 -21.35 6.83 -16.01
CA ARG A 223 -21.58 6.86 -17.47
C ARG A 223 -22.71 5.95 -17.92
N LEU A 224 -22.80 4.73 -17.38
CA LEU A 224 -23.87 3.77 -17.75
C LEU A 224 -25.26 4.24 -17.28
N ILE A 225 -25.33 5.04 -16.22
CA ILE A 225 -26.58 5.70 -15.78
C ILE A 225 -27.07 6.74 -16.81
N ALA A 226 -26.18 7.39 -17.57
CA ALA A 226 -26.56 8.39 -18.56
C ALA A 226 -27.16 7.79 -19.85
N GLU A 227 -27.02 6.49 -20.09
CA GLU A 227 -27.48 5.81 -21.32
C GLU A 227 -28.94 5.27 -21.21
N GLY A 228 -29.70 5.74 -20.21
CA GLY A 228 -31.16 5.84 -20.30
C GLY A 228 -31.98 4.55 -20.20
N LYS A 229 -31.46 3.48 -19.57
CA LYS A 229 -32.20 2.21 -19.39
C LYS A 229 -32.32 1.78 -17.92
N ALA A 230 -33.45 2.12 -17.31
CA ALA A 230 -33.92 1.63 -16.02
C ALA A 230 -35.48 1.76 -15.98
N PRO A 231 -36.21 1.16 -15.02
CA PRO A 231 -35.76 0.27 -13.94
C PRO A 231 -36.54 -1.06 -13.82
N THR A 232 -35.91 -2.09 -13.27
CA THR A 232 -36.59 -3.10 -12.43
C THR A 232 -35.66 -3.54 -11.30
N GLY A 233 -36.13 -3.42 -10.05
CA GLY A 233 -35.38 -3.81 -8.85
C GLY A 233 -34.32 -2.79 -8.40
N VAL A 234 -34.49 -2.24 -7.19
CA VAL A 234 -33.36 -1.67 -6.44
C VAL A 234 -32.44 -2.83 -6.08
N LYS A 235 -31.19 -2.83 -6.58
CA LYS A 235 -30.23 -3.88 -6.21
C LYS A 235 -29.89 -3.77 -4.72
N THR A 236 -30.32 -4.76 -3.95
CA THR A 236 -29.98 -4.94 -2.55
C THR A 236 -28.46 -4.95 -2.36
N PRO A 237 -27.88 -4.27 -1.33
CA PRO A 237 -26.44 -4.31 -1.08
C PRO A 237 -25.92 -5.73 -0.90
N LEU A 238 -24.68 -5.99 -1.34
CA LEU A 238 -24.09 -7.33 -1.32
C LEU A 238 -24.05 -7.93 0.09
N ASP A 239 -23.72 -7.12 1.10
CA ASP A 239 -23.75 -7.49 2.53
C ASP A 239 -25.13 -8.01 3.00
N THR A 240 -26.20 -7.43 2.43
CA THR A 240 -27.60 -7.78 2.73
C THR A 240 -28.10 -9.00 1.93
N LEU A 241 -27.34 -9.41 0.90
CA LEU A 241 -27.53 -10.69 0.20
C LEU A 241 -26.70 -11.79 0.89
N LEU A 242 -25.45 -11.49 1.28
CA LEU A 242 -24.55 -12.39 2.03
C LEU A 242 -25.17 -12.85 3.36
N ALA A 243 -25.84 -11.95 4.08
CA ALA A 243 -26.62 -12.26 5.29
C ALA A 243 -27.81 -13.23 5.06
N LYS A 244 -28.06 -13.69 3.83
CA LYS A 244 -29.07 -14.70 3.48
C LYS A 244 -28.47 -15.98 2.90
N THR A 245 -27.14 -16.06 2.76
CA THR A 245 -26.43 -17.17 2.08
C THR A 245 -25.52 -17.97 3.02
N GLU A 246 -25.82 -18.01 4.31
CA GLU A 246 -25.07 -18.70 5.39
C GLU A 246 -24.98 -20.25 5.24
N PHE A 247 -25.37 -20.81 4.09
CA PHE A 247 -25.56 -22.23 3.83
C PHE A 247 -24.97 -22.72 2.48
N TRP A 248 -24.15 -21.89 1.82
CA TRP A 248 -23.82 -22.01 0.39
C TRP A 248 -22.37 -22.38 0.11
N TYR A 249 -21.92 -23.46 0.77
CA TYR A 249 -20.52 -23.88 0.89
C TYR A 249 -19.69 -22.96 1.80
N ASP A 250 -18.65 -23.51 2.43
CA ASP A 250 -17.78 -22.77 3.37
C ASP A 250 -16.80 -21.78 2.67
N LEU A 251 -17.11 -21.36 1.43
CA LEU A 251 -16.35 -20.36 0.69
C LEU A 251 -16.55 -18.98 1.35
N PRO A 252 -15.48 -18.28 1.77
CA PRO A 252 -15.63 -16.97 2.39
C PRO A 252 -16.19 -15.90 1.48
N ASP A 253 -17.03 -15.04 2.07
CA ASP A 253 -17.63 -13.82 1.54
C ASP A 253 -16.65 -12.99 0.68
N TYR A 254 -15.40 -12.87 1.18
CA TYR A 254 -14.28 -12.20 0.53
C TYR A 254 -14.00 -12.66 -0.91
N ILE A 255 -14.22 -13.94 -1.24
CA ILE A 255 -13.96 -14.48 -2.58
C ILE A 255 -14.95 -13.90 -3.60
N PHE A 256 -16.19 -13.65 -3.19
CA PHE A 256 -17.22 -13.03 -4.03
C PHE A 256 -16.96 -11.53 -4.27
N ASN A 257 -16.19 -10.88 -3.38
CA ASN A 257 -15.66 -9.53 -3.60
C ASN A 257 -14.43 -9.52 -4.52
N LEU A 258 -13.61 -10.58 -4.50
CA LEU A 258 -12.33 -10.66 -5.22
C LEU A 258 -12.46 -11.18 -6.66
N ASP A 259 -13.38 -12.11 -6.96
CA ASP A 259 -13.73 -12.49 -8.33
C ASP A 259 -15.12 -11.97 -8.70
N THR A 260 -15.15 -10.97 -9.59
CA THR A 260 -16.39 -10.29 -9.99
C THR A 260 -17.42 -11.22 -10.62
N LYS A 261 -17.00 -12.29 -11.31
CA LYS A 261 -17.93 -13.25 -11.93
C LYS A 261 -18.52 -14.21 -10.92
N LEU A 262 -17.78 -14.56 -9.88
CA LEU A 262 -18.32 -15.32 -8.76
C LEU A 262 -19.30 -14.47 -7.93
N GLY A 263 -18.99 -13.18 -7.72
CA GLY A 263 -19.90 -12.21 -7.10
C GLY A 263 -21.18 -11.97 -7.91
N GLU A 264 -21.08 -11.76 -9.23
CA GLU A 264 -22.22 -11.70 -10.14
C GLU A 264 -23.10 -12.96 -10.04
N LEU A 265 -22.48 -14.15 -10.02
CA LEU A 265 -23.19 -15.42 -9.91
C LEU A 265 -23.90 -15.58 -8.55
N LEU A 266 -23.32 -15.10 -7.45
CA LEU A 266 -23.97 -15.09 -6.14
C LEU A 266 -25.23 -14.21 -6.16
N VAL A 267 -25.15 -13.03 -6.77
CA VAL A 267 -26.31 -12.14 -6.94
C VAL A 267 -27.39 -12.78 -7.80
N GLU A 268 -27.04 -13.47 -8.91
CA GLU A 268 -27.99 -14.24 -9.72
C GLU A 268 -28.65 -15.38 -8.93
N ALA A 269 -27.89 -16.10 -8.10
CA ALA A 269 -28.38 -17.25 -7.36
C ALA A 269 -29.36 -16.85 -6.23
N VAL A 270 -29.06 -15.77 -5.50
CA VAL A 270 -29.94 -15.23 -4.47
C VAL A 270 -31.19 -14.59 -5.07
N ALA A 271 -31.05 -13.79 -6.13
CA ALA A 271 -32.20 -13.18 -6.80
C ALA A 271 -33.10 -14.22 -7.49
N GLY A 272 -32.52 -15.32 -7.98
CA GLY A 272 -33.23 -16.40 -8.65
C GLY A 272 -33.74 -17.53 -7.74
N GLY A 273 -33.46 -17.49 -6.43
CA GLY A 273 -33.85 -18.53 -5.47
C GLY A 273 -33.39 -19.92 -5.88
N TRP A 274 -32.10 -20.08 -6.20
CA TRP A 274 -31.56 -21.36 -6.69
C TRP A 274 -31.47 -22.42 -5.57
N ASP A 275 -31.08 -23.63 -5.94
CA ASP A 275 -30.67 -24.73 -5.06
C ASP A 275 -29.13 -24.92 -5.07
N ASN A 276 -28.60 -25.60 -4.05
CA ASN A 276 -27.16 -25.80 -3.83
C ASN A 276 -26.47 -26.48 -5.03
N GLU A 277 -27.14 -27.41 -5.71
CA GLU A 277 -26.57 -28.15 -6.83
C GLU A 277 -26.46 -27.28 -8.08
N LYS A 278 -27.51 -26.49 -8.37
CA LYS A 278 -27.59 -25.53 -9.46
C LYS A 278 -26.55 -24.41 -9.33
N PHE A 279 -26.36 -23.85 -8.13
CA PHE A 279 -25.29 -22.87 -7.89
C PHE A 279 -23.92 -23.50 -8.07
N LEU A 280 -23.66 -24.66 -7.44
CA LEU A 280 -22.37 -25.33 -7.56
C LEU A 280 -22.05 -25.74 -9.01
N ALA A 281 -23.06 -26.16 -9.79
CA ALA A 281 -22.91 -26.48 -11.21
C ALA A 281 -22.52 -25.26 -12.05
N LYS A 282 -23.00 -24.06 -11.71
CA LYS A 282 -22.61 -22.80 -12.35
C LYS A 282 -21.27 -22.26 -11.83
N ALA A 283 -21.00 -22.35 -10.53
CA ALA A 283 -19.75 -21.92 -9.91
C ALA A 283 -18.56 -22.68 -10.51
N LYS A 284 -18.71 -23.99 -10.77
CA LYS A 284 -17.76 -24.84 -11.50
C LYS A 284 -17.37 -24.34 -12.90
N LEU A 285 -18.16 -23.44 -13.50
CA LEU A 285 -17.89 -22.83 -14.82
C LEU A 285 -17.18 -21.47 -14.74
N THR A 286 -16.97 -20.92 -13.53
CA THR A 286 -16.26 -19.65 -13.35
C THR A 286 -14.76 -19.81 -13.58
N PRO A 287 -14.05 -18.77 -14.08
CA PRO A 287 -12.59 -18.82 -14.23
C PRO A 287 -11.87 -19.04 -12.90
N TRP A 288 -12.36 -18.46 -11.80
CA TRP A 288 -11.84 -18.70 -10.45
C TRP A 288 -11.92 -20.17 -10.07
N TRP A 289 -13.08 -20.81 -10.22
CA TRP A 289 -13.21 -22.22 -9.89
C TRP A 289 -12.33 -23.07 -10.79
N GLN A 290 -12.35 -22.87 -12.11
CA GLN A 290 -11.54 -23.64 -13.06
C GLN A 290 -10.04 -23.55 -12.78
N LYS A 291 -9.55 -22.40 -12.29
CA LYS A 291 -8.16 -22.17 -11.90
C LYS A 291 -7.78 -22.86 -10.57
N ASN A 292 -8.70 -22.93 -9.61
CA ASN A 292 -8.43 -23.44 -8.25
C ASN A 292 -8.94 -24.89 -8.01
N ALA A 293 -9.69 -25.46 -8.98
CA ALA A 293 -10.51 -26.65 -8.80
C ALA A 293 -9.78 -27.85 -8.17
N ASP A 294 -8.56 -28.15 -8.59
CA ASP A 294 -7.86 -29.36 -8.13
C ASP A 294 -7.30 -29.22 -6.71
N SER A 295 -6.89 -28.01 -6.30
CA SER A 295 -6.56 -27.73 -4.89
C SER A 295 -7.82 -27.84 -4.04
N VAL A 296 -8.90 -27.13 -4.42
CA VAL A 296 -10.18 -27.12 -3.71
C VAL A 296 -10.75 -28.54 -3.58
N ARG A 297 -10.80 -29.34 -4.66
CA ARG A 297 -11.23 -30.76 -4.62
C ARG A 297 -10.42 -31.59 -3.62
N THR A 298 -9.09 -31.44 -3.63
CA THR A 298 -8.20 -32.21 -2.75
C THR A 298 -8.44 -31.86 -1.28
N LYS A 299 -8.59 -30.57 -0.98
CA LYS A 299 -8.92 -30.08 0.36
C LYS A 299 -10.26 -30.59 0.87
N ILE A 300 -11.31 -30.52 0.04
CA ILE A 300 -12.64 -31.05 0.37
C ILE A 300 -12.55 -32.54 0.73
N VAL A 301 -11.87 -33.34 -0.10
CA VAL A 301 -11.67 -34.78 0.16
C VAL A 301 -10.89 -35.01 1.47
N ASN A 302 -9.89 -34.19 1.78
CA ASN A 302 -9.13 -34.29 3.03
C ASN A 302 -9.92 -33.84 4.27
N ARG A 303 -10.83 -32.88 4.11
CA ARG A 303 -11.76 -32.41 5.14
C ARG A 303 -12.83 -33.46 5.45
N GLU A 304 -13.45 -34.08 4.44
CA GLU A 304 -14.46 -35.11 4.69
C GLU A 304 -13.84 -36.40 5.27
N LYS A 305 -12.62 -36.78 4.86
CA LYS A 305 -11.85 -37.85 5.54
C LYS A 305 -11.64 -37.54 7.03
N TYR A 306 -11.28 -36.30 7.38
CA TYR A 306 -11.16 -35.87 8.78
C TYR A 306 -12.50 -35.98 9.50
N ASN A 307 -13.60 -35.53 8.87
CA ASN A 307 -14.94 -35.60 9.45
C ASN A 307 -15.38 -37.04 9.72
N ASP A 308 -15.10 -37.98 8.82
CA ASP A 308 -15.49 -39.38 8.96
C ASP A 308 -14.64 -40.12 10.00
N LEU A 309 -13.32 -39.88 10.04
CA LEU A 309 -12.43 -40.38 11.10
C LEU A 309 -12.83 -39.82 12.48
N LEU A 310 -13.26 -38.56 12.55
CA LEU A 310 -13.75 -37.94 13.79
C LEU A 310 -15.07 -38.58 14.27
N LYS A 311 -16.00 -38.88 13.35
CA LYS A 311 -17.24 -39.63 13.66
C LYS A 311 -16.94 -41.06 14.14
N ALA A 312 -15.89 -41.69 13.61
CA ALA A 312 -15.41 -43.01 14.05
C ALA A 312 -14.67 -42.99 15.41
N GLY A 313 -14.32 -41.81 15.92
CA GLY A 313 -13.58 -41.65 17.18
C GLY A 313 -12.06 -41.82 17.07
N GLU A 314 -11.50 -41.76 15.86
CA GLU A 314 -10.06 -41.93 15.60
C GLU A 314 -9.24 -40.64 15.83
N ASP A 315 -7.92 -40.76 16.01
CA ASP A 315 -7.05 -39.59 16.25
C ASP A 315 -6.75 -38.80 14.97
N VAL A 316 -7.66 -37.87 14.65
CA VAL A 316 -7.58 -37.01 13.46
C VAL A 316 -6.41 -36.01 13.45
N LYS A 317 -5.65 -35.84 14.54
CA LYS A 317 -4.57 -34.82 14.65
C LYS A 317 -3.49 -34.96 13.58
N ASN A 318 -3.20 -36.18 13.14
CA ASN A 318 -2.14 -36.48 12.17
C ASN A 318 -2.62 -36.54 10.72
N THR A 319 -3.92 -36.33 10.47
CA THR A 319 -4.46 -36.17 9.11
C THR A 319 -3.95 -34.85 8.50
N GLU A 320 -3.99 -34.73 7.17
CA GLU A 320 -3.52 -33.53 6.47
C GLU A 320 -4.29 -32.27 6.92
N TYR A 321 -5.63 -32.35 7.03
CA TYR A 321 -6.46 -31.26 7.53
C TYR A 321 -6.28 -31.00 9.03
N GLY A 322 -6.13 -32.05 9.86
CA GLY A 322 -5.86 -31.91 11.30
C GLY A 322 -4.52 -31.22 11.60
N MET A 323 -3.46 -31.60 10.87
CA MET A 323 -2.16 -30.93 10.94
C MET A 323 -2.21 -29.49 10.42
N TYR A 324 -2.97 -29.25 9.34
CA TYR A 324 -3.21 -27.89 8.83
C TYR A 324 -3.90 -27.03 9.88
N LEU A 325 -5.05 -27.46 10.44
CA LEU A 325 -5.80 -26.72 11.46
C LEU A 325 -4.89 -26.41 12.67
N GLY A 326 -4.17 -27.41 13.17
CA GLY A 326 -3.24 -27.24 14.29
C GLY A 326 -2.14 -26.20 14.04
N LYS A 327 -1.65 -26.07 12.80
CA LYS A 327 -0.71 -24.99 12.41
C LYS A 327 -1.43 -23.66 12.25
N GLN A 328 -2.51 -23.62 11.47
CA GLN A 328 -3.15 -22.39 11.03
C GLN A 328 -3.85 -21.65 12.18
N VAL A 329 -4.49 -22.37 13.11
CA VAL A 329 -5.05 -21.80 14.35
C VAL A 329 -4.01 -20.99 15.12
N ARG A 330 -2.76 -21.48 15.22
CA ARG A 330 -1.67 -20.74 15.87
C ARG A 330 -1.21 -19.53 15.05
N SER A 331 -1.18 -19.63 13.72
CA SER A 331 -0.87 -18.48 12.85
C SER A 331 -1.92 -17.37 13.00
N ILE A 332 -3.20 -17.73 12.90
CA ILE A 332 -4.34 -16.80 13.03
C ILE A 332 -4.34 -16.11 14.40
N LYS A 333 -4.11 -16.86 15.49
CA LYS A 333 -4.00 -16.27 16.85
C LYS A 333 -2.84 -15.30 16.97
N ALA A 334 -1.68 -15.59 16.37
CA ALA A 334 -0.56 -14.65 16.33
C ALA A 334 -0.88 -13.41 15.48
N GLN A 335 -1.42 -13.61 14.27
CA GLN A 335 -1.81 -12.53 13.35
C GLN A 335 -2.88 -11.61 13.95
N ALA A 336 -3.88 -12.15 14.66
CA ALA A 336 -4.88 -11.32 15.35
C ALA A 336 -4.29 -10.49 16.50
N LYS A 337 -3.28 -11.04 17.20
CA LYS A 337 -2.54 -10.33 18.25
C LYS A 337 -1.65 -9.23 17.67
N ASP A 338 -0.91 -9.51 16.61
CA ASP A 338 -0.06 -8.52 15.92
C ASP A 338 -0.91 -7.42 15.25
N LEU A 339 -2.02 -7.80 14.61
CA LEU A 339 -2.89 -6.90 13.87
C LEU A 339 -3.64 -5.91 14.78
N ALA A 340 -4.23 -6.37 15.89
CA ALA A 340 -5.11 -5.53 16.71
C ALA A 340 -5.07 -5.79 18.23
N ASP A 341 -4.06 -6.51 18.73
CA ASP A 341 -3.94 -7.02 20.11
C ASP A 341 -5.04 -8.04 20.54
N VAL A 342 -5.81 -8.56 19.58
CA VAL A 342 -6.95 -9.46 19.81
C VAL A 342 -6.49 -10.87 20.23
N THR A 343 -7.15 -11.42 21.24
CA THR A 343 -6.97 -12.82 21.68
C THR A 343 -8.17 -13.66 21.25
N LEU A 344 -8.06 -14.35 20.12
CA LEU A 344 -9.12 -15.24 19.62
C LEU A 344 -9.22 -16.53 20.46
N THR A 345 -10.46 -16.98 20.69
CA THR A 345 -10.73 -18.32 21.22
C THR A 345 -10.31 -19.40 20.21
N ASP A 346 -10.11 -20.64 20.66
CA ASP A 346 -9.78 -21.75 19.76
C ASP A 346 -10.90 -22.01 18.73
N ALA A 347 -12.17 -21.91 19.13
CA ALA A 347 -13.30 -22.05 18.21
C ALA A 347 -13.32 -20.98 17.10
N GLN A 348 -13.10 -19.70 17.45
CA GLN A 348 -13.01 -18.61 16.46
C GLN A 348 -11.82 -18.82 15.52
N ALA A 349 -10.63 -19.09 16.05
CA ALA A 349 -9.44 -19.32 15.25
C ALA A 349 -9.55 -20.59 14.36
N GLN A 350 -10.27 -21.62 14.80
CA GLN A 350 -10.55 -22.83 14.03
C GLN A 350 -11.56 -22.56 12.90
N SER A 351 -12.61 -21.77 13.16
CA SER A 351 -13.56 -21.33 12.13
C SER A 351 -12.87 -20.51 11.04
N ILE A 352 -11.98 -19.59 11.42
CA ILE A 352 -11.14 -18.83 10.46
C ILE A 352 -10.20 -19.78 9.70
N ALA A 353 -9.57 -20.75 10.37
CA ALA A 353 -8.68 -21.72 9.72
C ALA A 353 -9.40 -22.58 8.67
N GLN A 354 -10.62 -23.02 8.96
CA GLN A 354 -11.50 -23.73 8.01
C GLN A 354 -11.84 -22.83 6.82
N LYS A 355 -12.32 -21.60 7.06
CA LYS A 355 -12.64 -20.62 6.00
C LYS A 355 -11.46 -20.35 5.06
N ILE A 356 -10.24 -20.24 5.59
CA ILE A 356 -9.01 -20.10 4.79
C ILE A 356 -8.73 -21.36 3.95
N TYR A 357 -8.96 -22.55 4.51
CA TYR A 357 -8.71 -23.82 3.83
C TYR A 357 -9.65 -24.02 2.65
N ASP A 358 -10.96 -23.95 2.94
CA ASP A 358 -12.05 -24.21 1.99
C ASP A 358 -12.08 -23.15 0.89
N GLY A 359 -11.74 -21.89 1.23
CA GLY A 359 -11.55 -20.81 0.26
C GLY A 359 -10.26 -20.85 -0.56
N ASN A 360 -9.28 -21.67 -0.16
CA ASN A 360 -7.90 -21.67 -0.72
C ASN A 360 -7.21 -20.29 -0.64
N LEU A 361 -7.12 -19.76 0.59
CA LEU A 361 -6.69 -18.40 0.90
C LEU A 361 -5.37 -18.33 1.69
N GLU A 362 -4.63 -19.44 1.84
CA GLU A 362 -3.41 -19.49 2.66
C GLU A 362 -2.30 -18.52 2.21
N ASP A 363 -2.23 -18.24 0.90
CA ASP A 363 -1.27 -17.33 0.28
C ASP A 363 -1.81 -15.88 0.12
N ASP A 364 -3.00 -15.55 0.66
CA ASP A 364 -3.58 -14.20 0.62
C ASP A 364 -3.68 -13.58 2.03
N PRO A 365 -2.73 -12.71 2.43
CA PRO A 365 -2.77 -12.02 3.72
C PRO A 365 -3.96 -11.08 3.91
N LEU A 366 -4.53 -10.49 2.85
CA LEU A 366 -5.69 -9.62 2.96
C LEU A 366 -6.96 -10.42 3.23
N ALA A 367 -7.10 -11.59 2.60
CA ALA A 367 -8.16 -12.54 2.92
C ALA A 367 -8.11 -13.00 4.38
N ILE A 368 -6.91 -13.34 4.87
CA ILE A 368 -6.70 -13.78 6.25
C ILE A 368 -7.02 -12.65 7.23
N ASN A 369 -6.59 -11.42 6.95
CA ASN A 369 -6.93 -10.25 7.75
C ASN A 369 -8.44 -9.98 7.74
N SER A 370 -9.08 -9.99 6.58
CA SER A 370 -10.53 -9.80 6.40
C SER A 370 -11.36 -10.83 7.19
N LEU A 371 -10.86 -12.05 7.36
CA LEU A 371 -11.48 -13.08 8.21
C LEU A 371 -11.24 -12.89 9.72
N ILE A 372 -10.17 -12.18 10.12
CA ILE A 372 -9.90 -11.80 11.52
C ILE A 372 -10.72 -10.55 11.90
N VAL A 373 -10.93 -9.63 10.96
CA VAL A 373 -11.58 -8.31 11.16
C VAL A 373 -12.93 -8.35 11.90
N PRO A 374 -13.88 -9.28 11.65
CA PRO A 374 -15.13 -9.37 12.40
C PRO A 374 -14.96 -9.59 13.91
N PHE A 375 -13.80 -10.12 14.32
CA PHE A 375 -13.45 -10.38 15.72
C PHE A 375 -12.56 -9.28 16.33
N ILE A 376 -12.24 -8.22 15.58
CA ILE A 376 -11.51 -7.06 16.08
C ILE A 376 -12.47 -6.14 16.85
N GLY A 377 -12.49 -6.31 18.17
CA GLY A 377 -13.13 -5.40 19.11
C GLY A 377 -12.13 -4.45 19.78
N LYS A 378 -12.65 -3.35 20.36
CA LYS A 378 -11.81 -2.44 21.17
C LYS A 378 -11.37 -3.15 22.46
N THR A 379 -10.07 -3.18 22.70
CA THR A 379 -9.48 -3.63 23.97
C THR A 379 -9.55 -2.53 25.02
N THR A 380 -9.90 -2.88 26.25
CA THR A 380 -9.82 -1.95 27.39
C THR A 380 -8.49 -2.13 28.11
N SER A 381 -7.60 -1.14 28.00
CA SER A 381 -6.35 -1.09 28.77
C SER A 381 -6.50 -0.16 29.97
N ILE A 382 -6.09 -0.61 31.15
CA ILE A 382 -6.01 0.25 32.35
C ILE A 382 -4.64 0.94 32.33
N VAL A 383 -4.61 2.23 32.04
CA VAL A 383 -3.38 3.04 32.12
C VAL A 383 -3.05 3.30 33.59
N GLY A 384 -1.77 3.48 33.94
CA GLY A 384 -1.22 3.41 35.31
C GLY A 384 -1.82 4.30 36.41
N ASN A 385 -2.78 5.17 36.09
CA ASN A 385 -3.56 5.97 37.04
C ASN A 385 -4.96 5.37 37.32
N GLY A 386 -5.23 4.13 36.90
CA GLY A 386 -6.54 3.47 37.03
C GLY A 386 -7.56 3.87 35.94
N LEU A 387 -7.14 4.67 34.96
CA LEU A 387 -8.03 5.15 33.90
C LEU A 387 -8.10 4.12 32.75
N SER A 388 -9.31 3.61 32.49
CA SER A 388 -9.57 2.66 31.41
C SER A 388 -9.69 3.37 30.05
N THR A 389 -8.77 3.08 29.13
CA THR A 389 -8.89 3.49 27.72
C THR A 389 -9.37 2.33 26.87
N THR A 390 -10.53 2.48 26.23
CA THR A 390 -11.11 1.47 25.33
C THR A 390 -10.83 1.84 23.88
N GLY A 391 -9.91 1.10 23.25
CA GLY A 391 -9.43 1.36 21.90
C GLY A 391 -8.76 0.13 21.29
N PHE A 392 -8.36 0.20 20.02
CA PHE A 392 -7.69 -0.92 19.36
C PHE A 392 -6.19 -0.97 19.71
N GLY A 393 -5.57 -2.14 19.58
CA GLY A 393 -4.12 -2.33 19.79
C GLY A 393 -3.36 -2.62 18.50
N GLY A 394 -2.17 -3.21 18.63
CA GLY A 394 -1.39 -3.76 17.52
C GLY A 394 -1.06 -2.78 16.38
N GLN A 395 -0.95 -3.31 15.17
CA GLN A 395 -0.76 -2.53 13.94
C GLN A 395 -1.97 -1.64 13.58
N ALA A 396 -3.18 -2.05 13.93
CA ALA A 396 -4.41 -1.29 13.74
C ALA A 396 -4.29 0.09 14.38
N LEU A 397 -3.93 0.16 15.66
CA LEU A 397 -3.70 1.43 16.36
C LEU A 397 -2.65 2.31 15.67
N GLN A 398 -1.54 1.72 15.22
CA GLN A 398 -0.44 2.43 14.54
C GLN A 398 -0.90 3.00 13.19
N ASN A 399 -1.67 2.23 12.41
CA ASN A 399 -2.21 2.68 11.13
C ASN A 399 -3.25 3.80 11.32
N TYR A 400 -4.14 3.67 12.30
CA TYR A 400 -5.12 4.70 12.63
C TYR A 400 -4.46 6.01 13.12
N GLN A 401 -3.48 5.91 14.03
CA GLN A 401 -2.66 7.06 14.45
C GLN A 401 -1.89 7.68 13.29
N THR A 402 -1.40 6.87 12.34
CA THR A 402 -0.73 7.36 11.12
C THR A 402 -1.69 8.17 10.25
N LEU A 403 -2.93 7.71 10.05
CA LEU A 403 -3.96 8.46 9.31
C LEU A 403 -4.38 9.75 10.04
N GLN A 404 -4.49 9.73 11.38
CA GLN A 404 -4.69 10.95 12.17
C GLN A 404 -3.52 11.94 12.02
N GLY A 405 -2.29 11.44 11.99
CA GLY A 405 -1.08 12.24 11.73
C GLY A 405 -1.11 12.88 10.33
N ILE A 406 -1.45 12.11 9.29
CA ILE A 406 -1.62 12.59 7.90
C ILE A 406 -2.68 13.69 7.82
N ALA A 407 -3.82 13.53 8.52
CA ALA A 407 -4.86 14.54 8.58
C ALA A 407 -4.36 15.83 9.25
N LYS A 408 -3.77 15.72 10.46
CA LYS A 408 -3.24 16.88 11.20
C LYS A 408 -2.16 17.61 10.42
N ALA A 409 -1.20 16.89 9.83
CA ALA A 409 -0.09 17.45 9.06
C ALA A 409 -0.55 18.20 7.79
N ASN A 410 -1.80 18.00 7.36
CA ASN A 410 -2.41 18.69 6.22
C ASN A 410 -3.55 19.66 6.60
N GLY A 411 -3.80 19.87 7.91
CA GLY A 411 -4.77 20.84 8.41
C GLY A 411 -6.22 20.34 8.48
N PHE A 412 -6.43 19.03 8.58
CA PHE A 412 -7.74 18.36 8.53
C PHE A 412 -8.02 17.47 9.74
N ALA A 413 -9.30 17.16 9.98
CA ALA A 413 -9.68 16.01 10.79
C ALA A 413 -9.74 14.74 9.92
N LEU A 414 -9.62 13.55 10.55
CA LEU A 414 -9.61 12.27 9.84
C LEU A 414 -10.83 12.05 8.92
N LYS A 415 -12.00 12.54 9.33
CA LYS A 415 -13.25 12.49 8.55
C LYS A 415 -13.17 13.24 7.21
N ASP A 416 -12.35 14.28 7.12
CA ASP A 416 -12.31 15.17 5.95
C ASP A 416 -11.46 14.57 4.82
N ILE A 417 -10.46 13.76 5.19
CA ILE A 417 -9.62 12.99 4.26
C ILE A 417 -10.16 11.57 3.97
N LEU A 418 -11.23 11.15 4.66
CA LEU A 418 -11.91 9.86 4.46
C LEU A 418 -13.46 10.03 4.36
N PRO A 419 -13.98 10.92 3.49
CA PRO A 419 -15.40 11.29 3.48
C PRO A 419 -16.36 10.15 3.11
N ASN A 420 -15.85 9.10 2.44
CA ASN A 420 -16.64 7.93 2.04
C ASN A 420 -16.68 6.82 3.12
N VAL A 421 -15.91 6.93 4.20
CA VAL A 421 -15.83 5.91 5.25
C VAL A 421 -16.93 6.15 6.29
N SER A 422 -18.06 5.44 6.12
CA SER A 422 -19.23 5.61 6.98
C SER A 422 -19.26 4.63 8.15
N ALA A 423 -19.36 5.18 9.36
CA ALA A 423 -19.67 4.46 10.59
C ALA A 423 -20.97 3.61 10.49
N ILE A 424 -21.95 4.09 9.71
CA ILE A 424 -23.26 3.44 9.53
C ILE A 424 -23.09 2.14 8.75
N THR A 425 -22.40 2.17 7.61
CA THR A 425 -22.18 0.98 6.75
C THR A 425 -21.27 -0.05 7.44
N ALA A 426 -20.33 0.40 8.27
CA ALA A 426 -19.49 -0.48 9.08
C ALA A 426 -20.20 -1.05 10.33
N GLY A 427 -21.40 -0.57 10.68
CA GLY A 427 -22.11 -1.01 11.90
C GLY A 427 -21.34 -0.70 13.19
N GLY A 428 -20.76 0.50 13.29
CA GLY A 428 -19.90 0.88 14.41
C GLY A 428 -19.63 2.38 14.46
N ASP A 429 -18.39 2.77 14.77
CA ASP A 429 -17.90 4.14 14.69
C ASP A 429 -16.87 4.33 13.56
N LEU A 430 -16.43 5.58 13.33
CA LEU A 430 -15.45 5.90 12.28
C LEU A 430 -14.11 5.20 12.50
N GLU A 431 -13.67 5.05 13.75
CA GLU A 431 -12.43 4.32 14.09
C GLU A 431 -12.53 2.85 13.63
N THR A 432 -13.62 2.18 13.98
CA THR A 432 -13.92 0.81 13.55
C THR A 432 -13.98 0.71 12.02
N ALA A 433 -14.69 1.63 11.36
CA ALA A 433 -14.84 1.64 9.90
C ALA A 433 -13.50 1.80 9.16
N VAL A 434 -12.65 2.73 9.61
CA VAL A 434 -11.31 2.96 9.05
C VAL A 434 -10.41 1.74 9.26
N LEU A 435 -10.51 1.05 10.40
CA LEU A 435 -9.70 -0.13 10.69
C LEU A 435 -10.11 -1.37 9.89
N ARG A 436 -11.40 -1.55 9.56
CA ARG A 436 -11.82 -2.60 8.62
C ARG A 436 -11.21 -2.34 7.24
N GLY A 437 -11.39 -1.14 6.71
CA GLY A 437 -10.88 -0.77 5.39
C GLY A 437 -9.36 -0.84 5.24
N LEU A 438 -8.62 -0.58 6.32
CA LEU A 438 -7.16 -0.78 6.36
C LEU A 438 -6.73 -2.26 6.34
N ALA A 439 -7.59 -3.16 6.82
CA ALA A 439 -7.27 -4.58 6.97
C ALA A 439 -7.80 -5.44 5.81
N ASP A 440 -8.90 -5.05 5.16
CA ASP A 440 -9.37 -5.61 3.88
C ASP A 440 -8.67 -5.00 2.65
N GLY A 441 -8.02 -3.83 2.81
CA GLY A 441 -7.22 -3.17 1.77
C GLY A 441 -7.98 -2.12 0.94
N SER A 442 -9.25 -1.84 1.25
CA SER A 442 -10.01 -0.74 0.63
C SER A 442 -9.51 0.67 1.02
N ILE A 443 -8.70 0.78 2.07
CA ILE A 443 -8.00 2.01 2.48
C ILE A 443 -6.48 1.81 2.40
N ASP A 444 -5.82 2.45 1.43
CA ASP A 444 -4.36 2.54 1.35
C ASP A 444 -3.86 3.86 1.98
N ILE A 445 -2.95 3.75 2.96
CA ILE A 445 -2.42 4.91 3.71
C ILE A 445 -1.69 5.91 2.80
N ASN A 446 -0.98 5.44 1.77
CA ASN A 446 -0.25 6.28 0.82
C ASN A 446 -1.21 7.02 -0.10
N ARG A 447 -2.28 6.35 -0.55
CA ARG A 447 -3.35 6.95 -1.34
C ARG A 447 -4.04 8.06 -0.56
N VAL A 448 -4.36 7.81 0.72
CA VAL A 448 -4.96 8.80 1.62
C VAL A 448 -4.01 9.97 1.91
N ALA A 449 -2.70 9.73 2.05
CA ALA A 449 -1.71 10.81 2.17
C ALA A 449 -1.63 11.68 0.90
N GLN A 450 -1.78 11.11 -0.28
CA GLN A 450 -1.88 11.87 -1.53
C GLN A 450 -3.18 12.67 -1.63
N ASP A 451 -4.32 12.10 -1.23
CA ASP A 451 -5.60 12.82 -1.20
C ASP A 451 -5.60 13.95 -0.17
N ALA A 452 -5.02 13.74 1.01
CA ALA A 452 -4.86 14.78 2.04
C ALA A 452 -4.04 15.97 1.51
N ARG A 453 -2.94 15.74 0.79
CA ARG A 453 -2.14 16.80 0.15
C ARG A 453 -2.86 17.48 -1.01
N MET A 454 -3.62 16.72 -1.81
CA MET A 454 -4.44 17.27 -2.90
C MET A 454 -5.59 18.14 -2.37
N LEU A 455 -6.18 17.77 -1.24
CA LEU A 455 -7.18 18.58 -0.53
C LEU A 455 -6.53 19.82 0.11
N ALA A 456 -5.38 19.66 0.77
CA ALA A 456 -4.62 20.77 1.37
C ALA A 456 -4.17 21.80 0.33
N ALA A 457 -3.93 21.37 -0.92
CA ALA A 457 -3.54 22.22 -2.04
C ALA A 457 -4.69 23.12 -2.56
N GLN A 458 -5.92 22.98 -2.06
CA GLN A 458 -7.04 23.84 -2.44
C GLN A 458 -6.96 25.18 -1.72
N GLY A 459 -7.07 26.29 -2.48
CA GLY A 459 -6.94 27.65 -1.94
C GLY A 459 -5.54 28.01 -1.44
N GLN A 460 -4.50 27.24 -1.78
CA GLN A 460 -3.10 27.55 -1.46
C GLN A 460 -2.37 28.24 -2.61
N PRO A 461 -1.32 29.03 -2.34
CA PRO A 461 -0.43 29.60 -3.35
C PRO A 461 0.21 28.53 -4.24
N GLN A 462 0.50 28.87 -5.50
CA GLN A 462 1.04 27.93 -6.49
C GLN A 462 2.37 27.28 -6.06
N TYR A 463 3.19 27.96 -5.26
CA TYR A 463 4.41 27.41 -4.68
C TYR A 463 4.13 26.30 -3.64
N VAL A 464 3.24 26.56 -2.68
CA VAL A 464 2.78 25.57 -1.67
C VAL A 464 2.18 24.35 -2.37
N ARG A 465 1.35 24.56 -3.40
CA ARG A 465 0.76 23.48 -4.22
C ARG A 465 1.84 22.65 -4.93
N GLY A 466 2.92 23.28 -5.38
CA GLY A 466 4.08 22.61 -5.96
C GLY A 466 4.85 21.74 -4.97
N LEU A 467 4.97 22.16 -3.70
CA LEU A 467 5.61 21.38 -2.64
C LEU A 467 4.72 20.22 -2.15
N LEU A 468 3.41 20.45 -1.98
CA LEU A 468 2.43 19.39 -1.69
C LEU A 468 2.44 18.31 -2.78
N GLY A 469 2.52 18.71 -4.05
CA GLY A 469 2.67 17.80 -5.20
C GLY A 469 4.00 17.04 -5.26
N GLN A 470 5.04 17.51 -4.57
CA GLN A 470 6.32 16.80 -4.37
C GLN A 470 6.29 15.83 -3.18
N GLY A 471 5.19 15.78 -2.43
CA GLY A 471 5.01 14.87 -1.29
C GLY A 471 5.39 15.47 0.07
N TYR A 472 5.63 16.78 0.16
CA TYR A 472 5.65 17.47 1.46
C TYR A 472 4.22 17.60 2.01
N ASP A 473 4.08 17.65 3.33
CA ASP A 473 2.82 17.96 4.02
C ASP A 473 2.75 19.43 4.40
N LEU A 474 1.54 19.97 4.56
CA LEU A 474 1.32 21.40 4.83
C LEU A 474 2.05 21.89 6.09
N GLU A 475 2.11 21.06 7.13
CA GLU A 475 2.87 21.28 8.37
C GLU A 475 4.36 21.47 8.11
N ALA A 476 4.96 20.68 7.21
CA ALA A 476 6.38 20.78 6.88
C ALA A 476 6.69 22.07 6.10
N ILE A 477 5.77 22.51 5.24
CA ILE A 477 5.90 23.74 4.44
C ILE A 477 5.81 24.98 5.35
N TYR A 478 4.85 25.02 6.27
CA TYR A 478 4.64 26.16 7.17
C TYR A 478 5.46 26.10 8.47
N ALA A 479 6.20 25.02 8.76
CA ALA A 479 6.99 24.83 9.97
C ALA A 479 7.85 26.04 10.44
N PRO A 480 8.68 26.69 9.59
CA PRO A 480 9.51 27.80 10.06
C PRO A 480 8.69 29.05 10.44
N TYR A 481 7.57 29.28 9.73
CA TYR A 481 6.63 30.34 10.04
C TYR A 481 5.85 30.03 11.31
N ARG A 482 5.34 28.81 11.46
CA ARG A 482 4.64 28.35 12.68
C ARG A 482 5.51 28.46 13.93
N GLN A 483 6.80 28.12 13.83
CA GLN A 483 7.76 28.29 14.92
C GLN A 483 8.04 29.78 15.24
N THR A 484 8.14 30.62 14.21
CA THR A 484 8.33 32.08 14.38
C THR A 484 7.10 32.73 15.03
N MET A 485 5.90 32.28 14.65
CA MET A 485 4.60 32.67 15.20
C MET A 485 4.46 32.25 16.66
N ALA A 486 4.73 30.98 16.98
CA ALA A 486 4.78 30.45 18.34
C ALA A 486 5.71 31.27 19.24
N SER A 487 6.95 31.52 18.78
CA SER A 487 7.94 32.29 19.53
C SER A 487 7.61 33.79 19.66
N THR A 488 6.78 34.36 18.79
CA THR A 488 6.45 35.80 18.81
C THR A 488 5.14 36.09 19.52
N LEU A 489 4.20 35.13 19.52
CA LEU A 489 2.90 35.21 20.19
C LEU A 489 2.85 34.42 21.52
N GLU A 490 3.97 33.83 21.95
CA GLU A 490 4.12 33.00 23.16
C GLU A 490 3.13 31.81 23.22
N LEU A 491 2.92 31.16 22.06
CA LEU A 491 2.01 30.03 21.88
C LEU A 491 2.77 28.70 21.74
N ASP A 492 2.12 27.58 22.06
CA ASP A 492 2.60 26.24 21.67
C ASP A 492 2.49 26.06 20.14
N PRO A 493 3.59 25.74 19.42
CA PRO A 493 3.56 25.47 17.98
C PRO A 493 2.52 24.42 17.54
N ASN A 494 2.14 23.50 18.43
CA ASN A 494 1.21 22.42 18.14
C ASN A 494 -0.28 22.84 18.21
N GLN A 495 -0.57 24.02 18.77
CA GLN A 495 -1.92 24.61 18.86
C GLN A 495 -2.21 25.64 17.75
N ILE A 496 -1.20 26.01 16.96
CA ILE A 496 -1.37 26.92 15.82
C ILE A 496 -1.95 26.12 14.65
N ASP A 497 -3.17 26.45 14.25
CA ASP A 497 -3.84 25.88 13.09
C ASP A 497 -3.09 26.23 11.79
N LEU A 498 -2.91 25.25 10.90
CA LEU A 498 -2.36 25.44 9.55
C LEU A 498 -3.32 26.24 8.64
N ASN A 499 -4.55 26.46 9.11
CA ASN A 499 -5.55 27.31 8.50
C ASN A 499 -5.59 28.74 9.05
N ASP A 500 -4.75 29.08 10.04
CA ASP A 500 -4.65 30.44 10.59
C ASP A 500 -4.30 31.46 9.48
N ASN A 501 -5.08 32.53 9.37
CA ASN A 501 -4.93 33.53 8.32
C ASN A 501 -3.60 34.29 8.42
N THR A 502 -3.12 34.59 9.64
CA THR A 502 -1.80 35.21 9.86
C THR A 502 -0.70 34.26 9.41
N LEU A 503 -0.78 32.96 9.76
CA LEU A 503 0.18 31.96 9.29
C LEU A 503 0.19 31.82 7.76
N ARG A 504 -1.00 31.73 7.13
CA ARG A 504 -1.13 31.57 5.69
C ARG A 504 -0.57 32.75 4.89
N MET A 505 -0.68 33.99 5.39
CA MET A 505 -0.08 35.19 4.76
C MET A 505 1.44 35.13 4.61
N ALA A 506 2.14 34.23 5.31
CA ALA A 506 3.59 34.08 5.20
C ALA A 506 4.08 33.62 3.81
N ILE A 507 3.23 32.92 3.04
CA ILE A 507 3.55 32.44 1.69
C ILE A 507 2.46 32.92 0.74
N THR A 508 2.84 33.48 -0.41
CA THR A 508 1.89 34.06 -1.39
C THR A 508 2.27 33.68 -2.82
N ASP A 509 1.38 33.91 -3.78
CA ASP A 509 1.70 33.75 -5.22
C ASP A 509 2.76 34.75 -5.72
N LYS A 510 3.13 35.75 -4.90
CA LYS A 510 4.24 36.69 -5.15
C LYS A 510 5.56 36.21 -4.54
N GLY A 511 5.56 35.06 -3.87
CA GLY A 511 6.70 34.48 -3.17
C GLY A 511 6.52 34.42 -1.64
N ASP A 512 7.55 33.90 -1.00
CA ASP A 512 7.67 33.73 0.45
C ASP A 512 8.04 35.05 1.13
N MET A 513 7.37 35.36 2.24
CA MET A 513 7.76 36.43 3.14
C MET A 513 8.98 35.97 3.96
N ASN A 514 10.03 36.78 4.08
CA ASN A 514 11.15 36.41 4.95
C ASN A 514 10.71 36.42 6.43
N LEU A 515 11.40 35.64 7.27
CA LEU A 515 11.01 35.47 8.69
C LEU A 515 11.09 36.77 9.52
N TYR A 516 11.86 37.77 9.09
CA TYR A 516 11.93 39.07 9.77
C TYR A 516 10.67 39.90 9.49
N ASP A 517 10.27 40.04 8.22
CA ASP A 517 9.03 40.73 7.86
C ASP A 517 7.80 39.99 8.40
N PHE A 518 7.85 38.66 8.45
CA PHE A 518 6.79 37.86 9.09
C PHE A 518 6.72 38.13 10.61
N LYS A 519 7.86 38.18 11.32
CA LYS A 519 7.90 38.59 12.74
C LYS A 519 7.42 40.03 12.96
N LYS A 520 7.62 40.92 11.98
CA LYS A 520 7.11 42.29 12.02
C LYS A 520 5.59 42.34 11.82
N ALA A 521 5.04 41.54 10.92
CA ALA A 521 3.59 41.38 10.75
C ALA A 521 2.94 40.76 11.99
N LEU A 522 3.59 39.78 12.63
CA LEU A 522 3.13 39.15 13.88
C LEU A 522 3.01 40.13 15.05
N ARG A 523 3.85 41.18 15.12
CA ARG A 523 3.69 42.28 16.10
C ARG A 523 2.46 43.16 15.87
N GLN A 524 1.82 43.04 14.70
CA GLN A 524 0.56 43.72 14.35
C GLN A 524 -0.66 42.78 14.49
N ASP A 525 -0.45 41.52 14.88
CA ASP A 525 -1.53 40.59 15.20
C ASP A 525 -2.13 40.93 16.58
N ASN A 526 -3.47 40.98 16.67
CA ASN A 526 -4.20 41.32 17.90
C ASN A 526 -3.88 40.41 19.09
N ARG A 527 -3.25 39.25 18.89
CA ARG A 527 -2.76 38.36 19.95
C ARG A 527 -1.48 38.87 20.62
N TRP A 528 -0.64 39.64 19.90
CA TRP A 528 0.70 40.02 20.38
C TRP A 528 0.65 40.85 21.68
N GLN A 529 -0.33 41.76 21.81
CA GLN A 529 -0.51 42.61 23.00
C GLN A 529 -0.65 41.85 24.33
N TYR A 530 -1.00 40.57 24.30
CA TYR A 530 -1.16 39.73 25.50
C TYR A 530 0.13 39.02 25.93
N THR A 531 1.18 39.05 25.11
CA THR A 531 2.50 38.45 25.41
C THR A 531 3.23 39.17 26.54
N GLY A 532 4.18 38.48 27.18
CA GLY A 532 5.17 39.10 28.06
C GLY A 532 6.04 40.09 27.29
N ALA A 533 6.52 39.72 26.11
CA ALA A 533 7.35 40.58 25.25
C ALA A 533 6.67 41.93 24.91
N ALA A 534 5.37 41.94 24.58
CA ALA A 534 4.64 43.18 24.32
C ALA A 534 4.48 44.05 25.58
N LYS A 535 4.21 43.44 26.73
CA LYS A 535 4.09 44.15 28.01
C LYS A 535 5.42 44.77 28.42
N GLU A 536 6.53 44.09 28.19
CA GLU A 536 7.88 44.60 28.41
C GLU A 536 8.21 45.76 27.44
N GLU A 537 7.94 45.61 26.14
CA GLU A 537 8.19 46.65 25.13
C GLU A 537 7.36 47.93 25.41
N VAL A 538 6.08 47.78 25.81
CA VAL A 538 5.22 48.90 26.24
C VAL A 538 5.66 49.49 27.58
N SER A 539 6.08 48.67 28.55
CA SER A 539 6.55 49.17 29.86
C SER A 539 7.84 49.96 29.71
N ASN A 540 8.80 49.47 28.92
CA ASN A 540 10.05 50.18 28.64
C ASN A 540 9.81 51.48 27.87
N ALA A 541 8.84 51.51 26.94
CA ALA A 541 8.41 52.76 26.29
C ALA A 541 7.79 53.75 27.29
N ALA A 542 6.92 53.30 28.20
CA ALA A 542 6.30 54.13 29.22
C ALA A 542 7.31 54.66 30.25
N LEU A 543 8.23 53.82 30.72
CA LEU A 543 9.35 54.21 31.60
C LEU A 543 10.25 55.26 30.92
N LYS A 544 10.60 55.05 29.64
CA LYS A 544 11.36 56.06 28.89
C LYS A 544 10.60 57.37 28.79
N VAL A 545 9.30 57.36 28.50
CA VAL A 545 8.48 58.59 28.46
C VAL A 545 8.47 59.27 29.84
N LEU A 546 8.37 58.53 30.95
CA LEU A 546 8.46 59.09 32.30
C LEU A 546 9.83 59.70 32.61
N GLN A 547 10.92 59.12 32.09
CA GLN A 547 12.28 59.69 32.17
C GLN A 547 12.42 60.94 31.30
N ASP A 548 11.97 60.91 30.04
CA ASP A 548 12.00 62.04 29.10
C ASP A 548 11.16 63.24 29.61
N PHE A 549 10.12 62.99 30.42
CA PHE A 549 9.34 64.02 31.14
C PHE A 549 9.84 64.35 32.56
N GLY A 550 10.92 63.73 33.05
CA GLY A 550 11.53 64.04 34.34
C GLY A 550 10.80 63.52 35.59
N PHE A 551 9.86 62.58 35.44
CA PHE A 551 9.15 61.92 36.56
C PHE A 551 9.91 60.72 37.15
N GLN A 552 10.99 60.28 36.50
CA GLN A 552 11.86 59.20 36.95
C GLN A 552 13.32 59.54 36.60
N GLY A 553 14.26 59.21 37.48
CA GLY A 553 15.70 59.40 37.33
C GLY A 553 16.49 58.16 37.73
#